data_AF-A0A2D5VF60-F1
#
_entry.id   AF-A0A2D5VF60-F1
#
_cell.length_a   1.000
_cell.length_b   1.000
_cell.length_c   1.000
_cell.angle_alpha   90.00
_cell.angle_beta   90.00
_cell.angle_gamma   90.00
#
_symmetry.space_group_name_H-M   'P 1'
#
loop_
_entity.id
_entity.type
_entity.pdbx_description
1 polymer ?
#
loop_
_entity_poly.entity_id
_entity_poly.type
_entity_poly.pdbx_seq_one_letter_code
_entity_poly.pdbx_strand_id
1 'polypeptide(L)'
;MHTPFIIDEIPAEEQQALLQKVATFIVKRRLTAPAVLTLEMCKPLHLIGGQLMIALNPFVQVIFNTTDFQKFALIIEQDQNLERLIQLIEQTSEKDEAGSEKFE
;
A
#
# COMPACT_ATOMS: atom_id res chain seq x y z
N MET A 1 -4.90 26.72 2.55
CA MET A 1 -5.05 25.97 3.81
C MET A 1 -5.08 24.52 3.44
N HIS A 2 -3.96 23.80 3.61
CA HIS A 2 -3.91 22.37 3.34
C HIS A 2 -4.34 21.70 4.63
N THR A 3 -5.59 21.26 4.70
CA THR A 3 -6.11 20.55 5.86
C THR A 3 -5.25 19.30 6.07
N PRO A 4 -4.59 19.12 7.23
CA PRO A 4 -3.98 17.84 7.53
C PRO A 4 -5.13 16.84 7.64
N PHE A 5 -5.17 15.86 6.73
CA PHE A 5 -6.09 14.75 6.86
C PHE A 5 -5.78 14.03 8.18
N ILE A 6 -6.81 13.68 8.95
CA ILE A 6 -6.68 12.81 10.13
C ILE A 6 -7.19 11.42 9.74
N ILE A 7 -6.51 10.36 10.20
CA ILE A 7 -6.87 8.97 9.86
C ILE A 7 -8.33 8.62 10.19
N ASP A 8 -8.89 9.19 11.25
CA ASP A 8 -10.29 9.02 11.70
C ASP A 8 -11.31 9.59 10.69
N GLU A 9 -10.92 10.59 9.90
CA GLU A 9 -11.77 11.19 8.87
C GLU A 9 -11.79 10.39 7.57
N ILE A 10 -10.91 9.40 7.43
CA ILE A 10 -10.84 8.53 6.25
C ILE A 10 -11.74 7.32 6.49
N PRO A 11 -12.85 7.15 5.75
CA PRO A 11 -13.75 6.04 5.99
C PRO A 11 -13.05 4.70 5.70
N ALA A 12 -13.38 3.67 6.49
CA ALA A 12 -12.71 2.37 6.42
C ALA A 12 -12.75 1.75 5.02
N GLU A 13 -13.82 1.97 4.26
CA GLU A 13 -13.93 1.54 2.86
C GLU A 13 -12.87 2.20 1.96
N GLU A 14 -12.59 3.48 2.17
CA GLU A 14 -11.61 4.24 1.41
C GLU A 14 -10.20 3.83 1.80
N GLN A 15 -9.96 3.59 3.10
CA GLN A 15 -8.69 3.02 3.56
C GLN A 15 -8.40 1.68 2.89
N GLN A 16 -9.39 0.77 2.90
CA GLN A 16 -9.28 -0.53 2.26
C GLN A 16 -9.08 -0.40 0.74
N ALA A 17 -9.80 0.50 0.07
CA ALA A 17 -9.66 0.73 -1.36
C ALA A 17 -8.25 1.21 -1.73
N LEU A 18 -7.67 2.12 -0.93
CA LEU A 18 -6.31 2.62 -1.13
C LEU A 18 -5.26 1.51 -0.94
N LEU A 19 -5.40 0.69 0.12
CA LEU A 19 -4.51 -0.46 0.35
C LEU A 19 -4.61 -1.48 -0.79
N GLN A 20 -5.83 -1.82 -1.22
CA GLN A 20 -6.07 -2.75 -2.32
C GLN A 20 -5.50 -2.25 -3.65
N LYS A 21 -5.57 -0.94 -3.90
CA LYS A 21 -4.99 -0.30 -5.09
C LYS A 21 -3.48 -0.49 -5.13
N VAL A 22 -2.79 -0.32 -4.00
CA VAL A 22 -1.34 -0.55 -3.88
C VAL A 22 -1.00 -2.02 -4.05
N ALA A 23 -1.73 -2.91 -3.39
CA ALA A 23 -1.53 -4.35 -3.51
C ALA A 23 -1.63 -4.80 -4.98
N THR A 24 -2.68 -4.38 -5.68
CA THR A 24 -2.89 -4.69 -7.10
C THR A 24 -1.75 -4.18 -7.98
N PHE A 25 -1.27 -2.96 -7.70
CA PHE A 25 -0.16 -2.37 -8.45
C PHE A 25 1.14 -3.15 -8.29
N ILE A 26 1.45 -3.58 -7.06
CA ILE A 26 2.64 -4.38 -6.74
C ILE A 26 2.59 -5.72 -7.48
N VAL A 27 1.45 -6.42 -7.39
CA VAL A 27 1.26 -7.73 -8.01
C VAL A 27 1.35 -7.66 -9.53
N LYS A 28 0.65 -6.69 -10.15
CA LYS A 28 0.69 -6.51 -11.62
C LYS A 28 2.09 -6.22 -12.17
N ARG A 29 3.01 -5.72 -11.34
CA ARG A 29 4.39 -5.45 -11.71
C ARG A 29 5.35 -6.56 -11.30
N ARG A 30 4.83 -7.69 -10.80
CA ARG A 30 5.62 -8.83 -10.30
C ARG A 30 6.61 -8.41 -9.19
N LEU A 31 6.19 -7.43 -8.37
CA LEU A 31 6.97 -6.89 -7.25
C LEU A 31 6.54 -7.48 -5.90
N THR A 32 5.74 -8.54 -5.86
CA THR A 32 5.22 -9.15 -4.61
C THR A 32 6.33 -9.46 -3.61
N ALA A 33 7.29 -10.31 -3.99
CA ALA A 33 8.37 -10.73 -3.10
C ALA A 33 9.23 -9.57 -2.53
N PRO A 34 9.76 -8.65 -3.36
CA PRO A 34 10.53 -7.52 -2.82
C PRO A 34 9.67 -6.55 -2.00
N ALA A 35 8.39 -6.37 -2.33
CA ALA A 35 7.50 -5.51 -1.57
C ALA A 35 7.20 -6.10 -0.18
N VAL A 36 6.81 -7.38 -0.09
CA VAL A 36 6.55 -8.05 1.19
C VAL A 36 7.78 -8.00 2.08
N LEU A 37 8.95 -8.35 1.56
CA LEU A 37 10.21 -8.27 2.32
C LEU A 37 10.47 -6.86 2.85
N THR A 38 10.30 -5.84 2.02
CA THR A 38 10.51 -4.44 2.43
C THR A 38 9.53 -4.01 3.52
N LEU A 39 8.26 -4.40 3.40
CA LEU A 39 7.21 -4.07 4.36
C LEU A 39 7.41 -4.81 5.69
N GLU A 40 7.79 -6.09 5.69
CA GLU A 40 8.15 -6.85 6.89
C GLU A 40 9.32 -6.20 7.64
N MET A 41 10.33 -5.71 6.91
CA MET A 41 11.45 -4.98 7.50
C MET A 41 11.05 -3.62 8.08
N CYS A 42 9.92 -3.05 7.64
CA CYS A 42 9.39 -1.79 8.19
C CYS A 42 8.54 -2.00 9.45
N LYS A 43 8.04 -3.21 9.76
CA LYS A 43 7.28 -3.50 10.99
C LYS A 43 7.97 -3.03 12.28
N PRO A 44 9.27 -3.27 12.52
CA PRO A 44 9.95 -2.81 13.74
C PRO A 44 10.31 -1.31 13.72
N LEU A 45 10.12 -0.61 12.60
CA LEU A 45 10.58 0.75 12.42
C LEU A 45 9.41 1.72 12.58
N HIS A 46 9.37 2.43 13.71
CA HIS A 46 8.56 3.63 13.96
C HIS A 46 8.95 4.83 13.04
N LEU A 47 9.52 4.57 11.85
CA LEU A 47 10.10 5.53 10.90
C LEU A 47 9.13 5.87 9.74
N ILE A 48 7.83 5.73 9.94
CA ILE A 48 6.84 6.04 8.91
C ILE A 48 6.39 7.49 9.13
N GLY A 49 6.68 8.32 8.13
CA GLY A 49 6.28 9.72 8.09
C GLY A 49 7.14 10.49 7.09
N GLY A 50 8.48 10.34 7.17
CA GLY A 50 9.42 11.11 6.34
C GLY A 50 10.18 10.31 5.28
N GLN A 51 10.98 9.32 5.70
CA GLN A 51 11.95 8.67 4.81
C GLN A 51 11.32 7.71 3.79
N LEU A 52 10.25 7.00 4.16
CA LEU A 52 9.53 6.12 3.24
C LEU A 52 8.88 6.92 2.09
N MET A 53 8.33 8.10 2.38
CA MET A 53 7.73 8.99 1.38
C MET A 53 8.74 9.44 0.32
N ILE A 54 9.98 9.75 0.71
CA ILE A 54 11.03 10.18 -0.22
C ILE A 54 11.44 9.02 -1.13
N ALA A 55 11.56 7.80 -0.60
CA ALA A 55 11.89 6.61 -1.39
C ALA A 55 10.80 6.26 -2.41
N LEU A 56 9.53 6.50 -2.08
CA LEU A 56 8.38 6.17 -2.94
C LEU A 56 7.98 7.30 -3.91
N ASN A 57 8.47 8.52 -3.71
CA ASN A 57 8.17 9.70 -4.52
C ASN A 57 8.18 9.49 -6.06
N PRO A 58 9.19 8.82 -6.68
CA PRO A 58 9.20 8.63 -8.14
C PRO A 58 8.07 7.72 -8.65
N PHE A 59 7.48 6.89 -7.79
CA PHE A 59 6.42 5.95 -8.17
C PHE A 59 5.03 6.45 -7.76
N VAL A 60 4.96 7.27 -6.72
CA VAL A 60 3.72 7.78 -6.13
C VAL A 60 2.85 8.53 -7.13
N GLN A 61 3.45 9.42 -7.94
CA GLN A 61 2.70 10.22 -8.93
C GLN A 61 2.04 9.37 -10.03
N VAL A 62 2.51 8.13 -10.24
CA VAL A 62 1.94 7.19 -11.22
C VAL A 62 0.74 6.44 -10.65
N ILE A 63 0.67 6.30 -9.31
CA ILE A 63 -0.32 5.48 -8.61
C ILE A 63 -1.42 6.35 -7.99
N PHE A 64 -1.04 7.51 -7.48
CA PHE A 64 -1.83 8.34 -6.60
C PHE A 64 -1.85 9.79 -7.07
N ASN A 65 -3.00 10.44 -6.90
CA ASN A 65 -3.05 11.89 -6.85
C ASN A 65 -2.49 12.37 -5.50
N THR A 66 -2.11 13.64 -5.41
CA THR A 66 -1.57 14.24 -4.19
C THR A 66 -2.44 13.99 -2.95
N THR A 67 -3.77 13.97 -3.10
CA THR A 67 -4.71 13.68 -2.01
C THR A 67 -4.67 12.22 -1.57
N ASP A 68 -4.76 11.28 -2.50
CA ASP A 68 -4.77 9.84 -2.20
C ASP A 68 -3.44 9.40 -1.57
N PHE A 69 -2.34 10.00 -2.00
CA PHE A 69 -1.02 9.72 -1.44
C PHE A 69 -0.92 10.11 0.03
N GLN A 70 -1.43 11.28 0.40
CA GLN A 70 -1.42 11.73 1.78
C GLN A 70 -2.32 10.87 2.67
N LYS A 71 -3.50 10.50 2.18
CA LYS A 71 -4.38 9.55 2.86
C LYS A 71 -3.67 8.21 3.06
N PHE A 72 -3.06 7.66 2.01
CA PHE A 72 -2.32 6.40 2.08
C PHE A 72 -1.17 6.44 3.10
N ALA A 73 -0.42 7.54 3.14
CA ALA A 73 0.65 7.69 4.11
C ALA A 73 0.14 7.68 5.55
N LEU A 74 -0.97 8.36 5.84
CA LEU A 74 -1.60 8.33 7.17
C LEU A 74 -2.15 6.94 7.51
N ILE A 75 -2.65 6.20 6.52
CA ILE A 75 -3.15 4.84 6.71
C ILE A 75 -2.01 3.91 7.09
N ILE A 76 -0.89 3.96 6.38
CA ILE A 76 0.22 3.01 6.54
C ILE A 76 1.09 3.26 7.79
N GLU A 77 0.93 4.42 8.44
CA GLU A 77 1.55 4.71 9.75
C GLU A 77 1.06 3.76 10.86
N GLN A 78 -0.12 3.15 10.71
CA GLN A 78 -0.61 2.15 11.67
C GLN A 78 -0.09 0.76 11.31
N ASP A 79 0.55 0.09 12.27
CA ASP A 79 1.08 -1.27 12.12
C ASP A 79 0.01 -2.26 11.61
N GLN A 80 -1.22 -2.16 12.14
CA GLN A 80 -2.35 -2.98 11.68
C GLN A 80 -2.66 -2.81 10.18
N ASN A 81 -2.49 -1.61 9.64
CA ASN A 81 -2.72 -1.34 8.22
C ASN A 81 -1.53 -1.77 7.36
N LEU A 82 -0.31 -1.73 7.89
CA LEU A 82 0.87 -2.31 7.26
C LEU A 82 0.71 -3.83 7.11
N GLU A 83 0.32 -4.53 8.18
CA GLU A 83 0.03 -5.97 8.12
C GLU A 83 -1.09 -6.28 7.13
N ARG A 84 -2.17 -5.49 7.14
CA ARG A 84 -3.25 -5.62 6.14
C ARG A 84 -2.74 -5.46 4.71
N LEU A 85 -1.85 -4.51 4.45
CA LEU A 85 -1.29 -4.31 3.10
C LEU A 85 -0.51 -5.54 2.65
N ILE A 86 0.33 -6.11 3.51
CA ILE A 86 1.11 -7.33 3.21
C ILE A 86 0.16 -8.48 2.86
N GLN A 87 -0.84 -8.72 3.69
CA GLN A 87 -1.85 -9.77 3.45
C GLN A 87 -2.64 -9.55 2.16
N LEU A 88 -2.98 -8.30 1.82
CA LEU A 88 -3.64 -7.97 0.57
C LEU A 88 -2.75 -8.23 -0.64
N ILE A 89 -1.44 -7.96 -0.55
CA ILE A 89 -0.46 -8.23 -1.61
C ILE A 89 -0.38 -9.74 -1.88
N GLU A 90 -0.29 -10.55 -0.83
CA GLU A 90 -0.24 -12.01 -0.93
C GLU A 90 -1.52 -12.57 -1.56
N GLN A 91 -2.68 -12.23 -0.99
CA GLN A 91 -4.00 -12.66 -1.51
C GLN A 91 -4.24 -12.22 -2.95
N THR A 92 -3.75 -11.04 -3.35
CA THR A 92 -3.89 -10.54 -4.72
C THR A 92 -2.96 -11.29 -5.66
N SER A 93 -1.77 -11.70 -5.21
CA SER A 93 -0.83 -12.52 -5.99
C SER A 93 -1.41 -13.90 -6.25
N GLU A 94 -1.91 -14.57 -5.20
CA GLU A 94 -2.53 -15.89 -5.32
C GLU A 94 -3.71 -15.88 -6.32
N LYS A 95 -4.51 -14.82 -6.31
CA LYS A 95 -5.63 -14.63 -7.26
C LYS A 95 -5.15 -14.38 -8.70
N ASP A 96 -4.06 -13.65 -8.89
CA ASP A 96 -3.45 -13.40 -10.22
C ASP A 96 -2.89 -14.70 -10.82
N GLU A 97 -2.25 -15.51 -9.99
CA GLU A 97 -1.71 -16.82 -10.37
C GLU A 97 -2.83 -17.82 -10.72
N ALA A 98 -3.83 -17.98 -9.85
CA ALA A 98 -4.97 -18.86 -10.11
C ALA A 98 -5.85 -18.42 -11.30
N GLY A 99 -5.85 -17.13 -11.63
CA GLY A 99 -6.47 -16.60 -12.84
C GLY A 99 -5.69 -16.90 -14.12
N SER A 100 -4.36 -17.03 -14.01
CA SER A 100 -3.46 -17.33 -15.13
C SER A 100 -3.51 -18.83 -15.51
N GLU A 101 -3.71 -19.73 -14.55
CA GLU A 101 -3.80 -21.18 -14.77
C GLU A 101 -5.10 -21.64 -15.46
N LYS A 102 -6.16 -20.81 -15.50
CA LYS A 102 -7.44 -21.15 -16.15
C LYS A 102 -7.47 -20.92 -17.67
N PHE A 103 -6.37 -20.45 -18.26
CA PHE A 103 -6.30 -20.12 -19.69
C PHE A 103 -5.25 -20.92 -20.48
N GLU A 104 -4.69 -21.98 -19.89
CA GLU A 104 -3.73 -22.90 -20.54
C GLU A 104 -4.37 -24.26 -20.88
#